data_AF-A0A7S3V503-F1
#
_entry.id   AF-A0A7S3V503-F1
#
_cell.length_a   1.000
_cell.length_b   1.000
_cell.length_c   1.000
_cell.angle_alpha   90.00
_cell.angle_beta   90.00
_cell.angle_gamma   90.00
#
_symmetry.space_group_name_H-M   'P 1'
#
loop_
_entity.id
_entity.type
_entity.pdbx_description
1 polymer ?
#
loop_
_entity_poly.entity_id
_entity_poly.type
_entity_poly.pdbx_seq_one_letter_code
_entity_poly.pdbx_strand_id
1 'polypeptide(L)'
;EVYVLLPPWGAGTTDVSISCNTSSCLANQYAANGNCEWCPMNHRAEAGSLNINACWPCPNGYELPHPLATYCRIKGETDALTPTPTPTLIPSQQISYGSTPKPSFAPSTIQMKSS
;
A
#
# COMPACT_ATOMS: atom_id res chain seq x y z
N GLU A 1 -1.91 7.32 3.41
CA GLU A 1 -2.85 6.46 2.66
C GLU A 1 -3.13 7.09 1.30
N VAL A 2 -3.21 6.29 0.23
CA VAL A 2 -3.48 6.76 -1.14
C VAL A 2 -4.56 5.87 -1.72
N TYR A 3 -5.65 6.48 -2.19
CA TYR A 3 -6.77 5.78 -2.79
C TYR A 3 -6.78 6.00 -4.30
N VAL A 4 -6.80 4.90 -5.06
CA VAL A 4 -6.94 4.92 -6.51
C VAL A 4 -8.35 4.46 -6.85
N LEU A 5 -9.19 5.38 -7.35
CA LEU A 5 -10.53 5.08 -7.83
C LEU A 5 -10.47 4.64 -9.30
N LEU A 6 -10.74 3.36 -9.55
CA LEU A 6 -10.91 2.82 -10.89
C LEU A 6 -12.38 2.95 -11.32
N PRO A 7 -12.70 3.58 -12.46
CA PRO A 7 -14.08 3.76 -12.91
C PRO A 7 -14.70 2.43 -13.38
N PRO A 8 -16.03 2.23 -13.21
CA PRO A 8 -16.65 0.91 -13.36
C PRO A 8 -16.97 0.49 -14.81
N TRP A 9 -16.76 1.35 -15.81
CA TRP A 9 -17.33 1.15 -17.17
C TRP A 9 -16.30 1.13 -18.30
N GLY A 10 -15.00 1.10 -17.98
CA GLY A 10 -13.96 0.91 -18.98
C GLY A 10 -13.75 -0.58 -19.25
N ALA A 11 -14.20 -1.08 -20.40
CA ALA A 11 -13.78 -2.39 -20.93
C ALA A 11 -12.32 -2.34 -21.41
N GLY A 12 -11.42 -1.80 -20.58
CA GLY A 12 -10.01 -1.55 -20.92
C GLY A 12 -9.11 -1.80 -19.71
N THR A 13 -7.87 -2.17 -19.99
CA THR A 13 -6.83 -2.32 -18.97
C THR A 13 -6.37 -0.94 -18.52
N THR A 14 -6.47 -0.65 -17.21
CA THR A 14 -5.91 0.57 -16.63
C THR A 14 -4.55 0.22 -16.05
N ASP A 15 -3.47 0.73 -16.63
CA ASP A 15 -2.12 0.56 -16.07
C ASP A 15 -1.91 1.60 -14.97
N VAL A 16 -1.77 1.14 -13.74
CA VAL A 16 -1.55 1.98 -12.56
C VAL A 16 -0.09 1.83 -12.15
N SER A 17 0.73 2.82 -12.51
CA SER A 17 2.13 2.88 -12.08
C SER A 17 2.26 3.77 -10.84
N ILE A 18 2.59 3.14 -9.72
CA ILE A 18 2.84 3.82 -8.45
C ILE A 18 4.35 3.89 -8.28
N SER A 19 4.89 5.11 -8.32
CA SER A 19 6.31 5.35 -8.07
C SER A 19 6.47 5.97 -6.68
N CYS A 20 7.11 5.24 -5.78
CA CYS A 20 7.48 5.71 -4.45
C CYS A 20 8.92 6.20 -4.49
N ASN A 21 9.15 7.48 -4.26
CA ASN A 21 10.48 8.02 -4.03
C ASN A 21 10.77 8.01 -2.53
N THR A 22 11.26 6.88 -2.03
CA THR A 22 11.79 6.79 -0.67
C THR A 22 13.29 7.01 -0.74
N SER A 23 13.79 7.99 0.01
CA SER A 23 15.24 8.21 0.22
C SER A 23 15.90 7.09 1.04
N SER A 24 15.12 6.07 1.41
CA SER A 24 15.49 4.91 2.21
C SER A 24 15.12 3.63 1.46
N CYS A 25 15.92 2.57 1.66
CA CYS A 25 15.67 1.26 1.07
C CYS A 25 14.35 0.65 1.56
N LEU A 26 13.72 -0.14 0.71
CA LEU A 26 12.45 -0.80 1.03
C LEU A 26 12.63 -1.90 2.08
N ALA A 27 11.52 -2.47 2.56
CA ALA A 27 11.56 -3.64 3.41
C ALA A 27 12.33 -4.79 2.74
N ASN A 28 13.04 -5.58 3.55
CA ASN A 28 13.92 -6.66 3.11
C ASN A 28 15.11 -6.21 2.23
N GLN A 29 15.44 -4.92 2.27
CA GLN A 29 16.62 -4.35 1.62
C GLN A 29 17.44 -3.54 2.63
N TYR A 30 18.73 -3.38 2.36
CA TYR A 30 19.64 -2.52 3.11
C TYR A 30 20.44 -1.64 2.17
N ALA A 31 20.84 -0.45 2.65
CA ALA A 31 21.74 0.40 1.90
C ALA A 31 23.16 -0.20 1.93
N ALA A 32 23.76 -0.43 0.78
CA ALA A 32 25.17 -0.77 0.64
C ALA A 32 25.76 -0.05 -0.56
N ASN A 33 26.90 0.61 -0.34
CA ASN A 33 27.62 1.35 -1.38
C ASN A 33 26.76 2.36 -2.16
N GLY A 34 25.76 2.97 -1.51
CA GLY A 34 24.84 3.93 -2.12
C GLY A 34 23.67 3.31 -2.90
N ASN A 35 23.57 1.99 -2.95
CA ASN A 35 22.44 1.26 -3.55
C ASN A 35 21.67 0.47 -2.49
N CYS A 36 20.45 0.06 -2.82
CA CYS A 36 19.68 -0.87 -2.00
C CYS A 36 19.93 -2.30 -2.46
N GLU A 37 20.48 -3.11 -1.57
CA GLU A 37 20.73 -4.54 -1.78
C GLU A 37 19.70 -5.37 -1.02
N TRP A 38 19.31 -6.51 -1.60
CA TRP A 38 18.38 -7.44 -0.96
C TRP A 38 19.06 -8.21 0.16
N CYS A 39 18.33 -8.45 1.24
CA CYS A 39 18.80 -9.36 2.27
C CYS A 39 18.97 -10.80 1.73
N PRO A 40 19.80 -11.61 2.40
CA PRO A 40 19.97 -13.02 2.07
C PRO A 40 18.66 -13.81 2.12
N MET A 41 18.65 -15.00 1.51
CA MET A 41 17.47 -15.85 1.47
C MET A 41 16.93 -16.15 2.88
N ASN A 42 15.60 -16.07 3.04
CA ASN A 42 14.91 -16.24 4.30
C ASN A 42 15.34 -15.29 5.43
N HIS A 43 15.85 -14.10 5.08
CA HIS A 43 16.07 -13.00 6.00
C HIS A 43 15.03 -11.91 5.78
N ARG A 44 14.94 -10.99 6.74
CA ARG A 44 14.15 -9.76 6.64
C ARG A 44 14.91 -8.59 7.23
N ALA A 45 14.67 -7.41 6.71
CA ALA A 45 15.15 -6.15 7.26
C ALA A 45 14.01 -5.14 7.27
N GLU A 46 14.06 -4.20 8.22
CA GLU A 46 13.14 -3.07 8.25
C GLU A 46 13.45 -2.09 7.12
N ALA A 47 12.43 -1.36 6.65
CA ALA A 47 12.63 -0.31 5.67
C ALA A 47 13.58 0.77 6.24
N GLY A 48 14.48 1.26 5.40
CA GLY A 48 15.53 2.21 5.80
C GLY A 48 16.74 1.59 6.49
N SER A 49 16.88 0.26 6.46
CA SER A 49 18.09 -0.40 6.93
C SER A 49 19.34 0.09 6.19
N LEU A 50 20.43 0.33 6.92
CA LEU A 50 21.64 0.95 6.39
C LEU A 50 22.78 -0.02 6.12
N ASN A 51 22.69 -1.28 6.56
CA ASN A 51 23.77 -2.26 6.45
C ASN A 51 23.21 -3.69 6.41
N ILE A 52 23.99 -4.65 5.91
CA ILE A 52 23.62 -6.09 5.89
C ILE A 52 23.33 -6.69 7.27
N ASN A 53 23.96 -6.14 8.33
CA ASN A 53 23.73 -6.60 9.70
C ASN A 53 22.30 -6.33 10.21
N ALA A 54 21.52 -5.52 9.50
CA ALA A 54 20.10 -5.32 9.78
C ALA A 54 19.21 -6.44 9.20
N CYS A 55 19.79 -7.37 8.42
CA CYS A 55 19.08 -8.54 7.92
C CYS A 55 19.03 -9.62 9.00
N TRP A 56 17.84 -9.91 9.49
CA TRP A 56 17.57 -10.93 10.50
C TRP A 56 16.98 -12.18 9.84
N PRO A 57 17.52 -13.38 10.11
CA PRO A 57 16.93 -14.61 9.60
C PRO A 57 15.52 -14.82 10.19
N CYS A 58 14.64 -15.41 9.39
CA CYS A 58 13.40 -15.96 9.92
C CYS A 58 13.71 -17.14 10.86
N PRO A 59 13.00 -17.27 12.00
CA PRO A 59 13.16 -18.41 12.90
C PRO A 59 12.86 -19.75 12.19
N ASN A 60 13.36 -20.85 12.74
CA ASN A 60 13.07 -22.19 12.21
C ASN A 60 11.55 -22.46 12.16
N GLY A 61 11.08 -23.01 11.04
CA GLY A 61 9.65 -23.22 10.80
C GLY A 61 8.92 -22.00 10.23
N TYR A 62 9.62 -20.87 10.04
CA TYR A 62 9.08 -19.68 9.39
C TYR A 62 9.80 -19.38 8.07
N GLU A 63 9.05 -18.78 7.14
CA GLU A 63 9.54 -18.31 5.86
C GLU A 63 9.10 -16.88 5.57
N LEU A 64 9.83 -16.19 4.69
CA LEU A 64 9.42 -14.88 4.20
C LEU A 64 8.27 -15.06 3.19
N PRO A 65 7.04 -14.56 3.47
CA PRO A 65 5.88 -14.84 2.63
C PRO A 65 5.94 -14.11 1.28
N HIS A 66 6.62 -12.96 1.22
CA HIS A 66 6.85 -12.23 -0.01
C HIS A 66 8.15 -11.42 0.07
N PRO A 67 8.76 -11.03 -1.07
CA PRO A 67 10.06 -10.35 -1.09
C PRO A 67 10.13 -9.04 -0.29
N LEU A 68 9.01 -8.35 -0.11
CA LEU A 68 8.91 -7.08 0.61
C LEU A 68 8.34 -7.24 2.04
N ALA A 69 8.29 -8.47 2.57
CA ALA A 69 7.66 -8.71 3.86
C ALA A 69 8.55 -8.18 5.00
N THR A 70 7.93 -7.52 5.97
CA THR A 70 8.58 -7.10 7.22
C THR A 70 8.44 -8.15 8.32
N TYR A 71 7.72 -9.25 8.05
CA TYR A 71 7.45 -10.33 8.99
C TYR A 71 7.68 -11.70 8.34
N CYS A 72 7.96 -12.70 9.17
CA CYS A 72 8.02 -14.09 8.73
C CYS A 72 6.70 -14.79 9.04
N ARG A 73 6.27 -15.70 8.18
CA ARG A 73 5.06 -16.52 8.38
C ARG A 73 5.44 -17.99 8.56
N ILE A 74 4.57 -18.78 9.19
CA ILE A 74 4.81 -20.21 9.39
C ILE A 74 4.85 -20.90 8.02
N LYS A 75 5.87 -21.73 7.80
CA LYS A 75 6.10 -22.43 6.54
C LYS A 75 4.92 -23.36 6.22
N GLY A 76 4.32 -23.18 5.06
CA GLY A 76 3.19 -24.01 4.61
C GLY A 76 1.81 -23.59 5.14
N GLU A 77 1.74 -22.55 5.99
CA GLU A 77 0.46 -21.91 6.28
C GLU A 77 0.16 -20.96 5.14
N THR A 78 -0.55 -21.41 4.11
CA THR A 78 -1.20 -20.49 3.18
C THR A 78 -2.25 -19.72 3.96
N ASP A 79 -2.19 -18.39 3.97
CA ASP A 79 -3.36 -17.60 4.33
C ASP A 79 -4.50 -18.15 3.45
N ALA A 80 -5.38 -18.93 4.05
CA ALA A 80 -6.68 -19.18 3.48
C ALA A 80 -7.19 -17.77 3.22
N LEU A 81 -7.27 -17.39 1.94
CA LEU A 81 -7.79 -16.11 1.52
C LEU A 81 -8.99 -15.84 2.43
N THR A 82 -8.84 -14.89 3.35
CA THR A 82 -9.96 -14.42 4.16
C THR A 82 -11.06 -14.21 3.13
N PRO A 83 -12.18 -14.95 3.19
CA PRO A 83 -13.19 -14.82 2.16
C PRO A 83 -13.51 -13.34 2.10
N THR A 84 -13.20 -12.72 0.96
CA THR A 84 -13.60 -11.35 0.67
C THR A 84 -15.06 -11.29 1.08
N PRO A 85 -15.46 -10.43 2.05
CA PRO A 85 -16.84 -10.40 2.47
C PRO A 85 -17.67 -10.16 1.22
N THR A 86 -18.43 -11.17 0.80
CA THR A 86 -19.34 -11.07 -0.33
C THR A 86 -20.21 -9.86 -0.02
N PRO A 87 -20.21 -8.80 -0.86
CA PRO A 87 -21.06 -7.66 -0.62
C PRO A 87 -22.50 -8.20 -0.58
N THR A 88 -23.09 -8.14 0.61
CA THR A 88 -24.50 -8.50 0.77
C THR A 88 -25.28 -7.43 0.02
N LEU A 89 -25.94 -7.81 -1.08
CA LEU A 89 -26.80 -6.92 -1.83
C LEU A 89 -27.88 -6.39 -0.88
N ILE A 90 -27.75 -5.13 -0.48
CA ILE A 90 -28.80 -4.43 0.26
C ILE A 90 -29.94 -4.17 -0.74
N PRO A 91 -31.17 -4.62 -0.48
CA PRO A 91 -32.29 -4.33 -1.36
C PRO A 91 -32.51 -2.82 -1.43
N SER A 92 -32.51 -2.31 -2.66
CA SER A 92 -32.68 -0.90 -2.99
C SER A 92 -34.06 -0.42 -2.52
N GLN A 93 -34.10 0.29 -1.40
CA GLN A 93 -35.27 1.09 -1.03
C GLN A 93 -35.17 2.41 -1.79
N GLN A 94 -36.10 2.64 -2.74
CA GLN A 94 -36.26 3.92 -3.42
C GLN A 94 -36.49 5.03 -2.39
N ILE A 95 -35.47 5.85 -2.13
CA ILE A 95 -35.65 7.12 -1.43
C ILE A 95 -35.84 8.21 -2.49
N SER A 96 -37.05 8.75 -2.50
CA SER A 96 -37.48 9.88 -3.32
C SER A 96 -36.68 11.14 -2.94
N TYR A 97 -35.98 11.74 -3.91
CA TYR A 97 -35.24 12.98 -3.70
C TYR A 97 -36.19 14.18 -3.72
N GLY A 98 -36.39 14.80 -2.55
CA GLY A 98 -36.99 16.13 -2.42
C GLY A 98 -35.98 17.22 -2.76
N SER A 99 -36.35 18.11 -3.67
CA SER A 99 -35.57 19.25 -4.17
C SER A 99 -35.23 20.30 -3.10
N THR A 100 -33.97 20.72 -2.98
CA THR A 100 -33.56 22.04 -2.45
C THR A 100 -32.15 22.44 -2.95
N PRO A 101 -31.80 23.75 -2.96
CA PRO A 101 -31.00 24.34 -4.05
C PRO A 101 -29.48 24.46 -3.85
N LYS A 102 -28.81 24.51 -5.01
CA LYS A 102 -27.38 24.68 -5.33
C LYS A 102 -26.69 25.84 -4.59
N PRO A 103 -25.58 25.61 -3.87
CA PRO A 103 -24.67 26.67 -3.46
C PRO A 103 -23.65 26.98 -4.57
N SER A 104 -23.59 28.27 -4.92
CA SER A 104 -22.57 28.90 -5.77
C SER A 104 -21.42 29.39 -4.88
N PHE A 105 -20.17 29.04 -5.20
CA PHE A 105 -19.00 29.59 -4.52
C PHE A 105 -17.98 30.13 -5.53
N ALA A 106 -17.64 31.40 -5.38
CA ALA A 106 -16.60 32.13 -6.11
C ALA A 106 -15.22 31.94 -5.44
N PRO A 107 -14.09 32.06 -6.18
CA PRO A 107 -12.76 31.84 -5.63
C PRO A 107 -12.25 33.06 -4.84
N SER A 108 -11.60 32.82 -3.68
CA SER A 108 -10.89 33.84 -2.90
C SER A 108 -9.38 33.58 -2.88
N THR A 109 -8.62 34.62 -3.20
CA THR A 109 -7.16 34.70 -3.26
C THR A 109 -6.54 34.68 -1.85
N ILE A 110 -5.46 33.90 -1.65
CA ILE A 110 -4.69 33.86 -0.40
C ILE A 110 -3.36 34.60 -0.58
N GLN A 111 -3.07 35.55 0.32
CA GLN A 111 -1.81 36.30 0.44
C GLN A 111 -0.78 35.50 1.26
N MET A 112 0.46 35.40 0.77
CA MET A 112 1.59 34.80 1.48
C MET A 112 2.28 35.84 2.38
N LYS A 113 2.56 35.50 3.64
CA LYS A 113 3.43 36.29 4.52
C LYS A 113 4.63 35.44 4.93
N SER A 114 5.82 35.95 4.59
CA SER A 114 7.13 35.37 4.90
C SER A 114 7.69 35.99 6.18
N SER A 115 8.31 35.17 7.03
CA SER A 115 9.32 35.57 8.02
C SER A 115 10.28 34.40 8.20
#